data_AF-A0A914Q5L6-F1
#
_entry.id   AF-A0A914Q5L6-F1
#
_cell.length_a   1.000
_cell.length_b   1.000
_cell.length_c   1.000
_cell.angle_alpha   90.00
_cell.angle_beta   90.00
_cell.angle_gamma   90.00
#
_symmetry.space_group_name_H-M   'P 1'
#
loop_
_entity.id
_entity.type
_entity.pdbx_description
1 polymer ?
#
loop_
_entity_poly.entity_id
_entity_poly.type
_entity_poly.pdbx_seq_one_letter_code
_entity_poly.pdbx_strand_id
1 'polypeptide(L)'
;MLKHLQNQHKNLKHFRGLSAIKTTNMKRLSVDRGVLDHNEAFLMAVSCDSFQFGQEDTNNDRSTIEWTNTPDDAAPQFRRVW
;
A
#
# COMPACT_ATOMS: atom_id res chain seq x y z
N MET A 1 6.60 12.36 11.29
CA MET A 1 5.88 11.37 10.47
C MET A 1 5.59 11.89 9.05
N LEU A 2 4.99 13.08 8.88
CA LEU A 2 4.70 13.67 7.55
C LEU A 2 5.91 13.86 6.60
N LYS A 3 7.11 14.10 7.15
CA LYS A 3 8.32 14.36 6.34
C LYS A 3 8.91 13.11 5.68
N HIS A 4 8.57 11.91 6.13
CA HIS A 4 9.14 10.66 5.58
C HIS A 4 8.39 10.17 4.33
N LEU A 5 7.15 10.60 4.13
CA LEU A 5 6.35 10.26 2.94
C LEU A 5 6.69 11.12 1.72
N GLN A 6 7.24 12.33 1.92
CA GLN A 6 7.56 13.25 0.81
C GLN A 6 8.79 12.82 -0.01
N ASN A 7 9.63 11.91 0.49
CA ASN A 7 10.92 11.60 -0.14
C ASN A 7 10.87 10.48 -1.20
N GLN A 8 9.69 9.90 -1.48
CA GLN A 8 9.50 8.86 -2.50
C GLN A 8 9.03 9.42 -3.86
N HIS A 9 8.83 10.73 -3.97
CA HIS A 9 8.30 11.39 -5.18
C HIS A 9 9.22 11.40 -6.41
N LYS A 10 10.47 10.92 -6.31
CA LYS A 10 11.49 11.15 -7.36
C LYS A 10 11.56 10.11 -8.48
N ASN A 11 10.78 9.03 -8.46
CA ASN A 11 10.88 7.95 -9.47
C ASN A 11 9.54 7.45 -10.06
N LEU A 12 8.48 8.25 -10.00
CA LEU A 12 7.14 7.84 -10.46
C LEU A 12 6.88 8.10 -11.95
N LYS A 13 7.80 8.76 -12.68
CA LYS A 13 7.56 9.26 -14.05
C LYS A 13 7.32 8.19 -15.12
N HIS A 14 7.51 6.90 -14.80
CA HIS A 14 7.23 5.78 -15.70
C HIS A 14 6.48 4.62 -15.03
N PHE A 15 5.93 4.83 -13.83
CA PHE A 15 5.41 3.74 -13.02
C PHE A 15 3.96 3.41 -13.39
N ARG A 16 3.75 2.39 -14.22
CA ARG A 16 2.53 1.57 -14.14
C ARG A 16 2.87 0.40 -13.23
N GLY A 17 2.45 0.49 -11.98
CA GLY A 17 2.82 -0.46 -10.97
C GLY A 17 1.62 -1.08 -10.30
N LEU A 18 1.74 -2.35 -10.00
CA LEU A 18 0.75 -3.07 -9.22
C LEU A 18 1.22 -3.05 -7.78
N SER A 19 0.36 -2.58 -6.88
CA SER A 19 0.65 -2.62 -5.46
C SER A 19 -0.03 -3.82 -4.80
N ALA A 20 0.74 -4.60 -4.06
CA ALA A 20 0.21 -5.52 -3.06
C ALA A 20 0.43 -4.92 -1.67
N ILE A 21 -0.61 -4.91 -0.84
CA ILE A 21 -0.55 -4.37 0.51
C ILE A 21 -0.81 -5.49 1.49
N LYS A 22 0.10 -5.67 2.43
CA LYS A 22 0.01 -6.67 3.50
C LYS A 22 0.01 -5.96 4.85
N THR A 23 -0.82 -6.42 5.77
CA THR A 23 -0.79 -6.00 7.16
C THR A 23 -0.43 -7.19 8.03
N THR A 24 0.34 -6.97 9.10
CA THR A 24 0.65 -8.04 10.07
C THR A 24 -0.53 -8.34 10.98
N ASN A 25 -1.50 -7.43 11.06
CA ASN A 25 -2.70 -7.56 11.88
C ASN A 25 -3.95 -7.17 11.08
N MET A 26 -4.55 -8.14 10.38
CA MET A 26 -5.74 -7.93 9.54
C MET A 26 -7.05 -7.72 10.32
N LYS A 27 -7.02 -7.91 11.65
CA LYS A 27 -8.19 -7.63 12.51
C LYS A 27 -8.23 -6.18 12.96
N ARG A 28 -7.06 -5.55 13.12
CA ARG A 28 -6.92 -4.17 13.54
C ARG A 28 -6.73 -3.25 12.35
N LEU A 29 -5.91 -3.65 11.38
CA LEU A 29 -5.53 -2.83 10.24
C LEU A 29 -6.17 -3.36 8.97
N SER A 30 -6.99 -2.52 8.34
CA SER A 30 -7.46 -2.76 6.97
C SER A 30 -6.97 -1.67 6.04
N VAL A 31 -6.76 -2.03 4.78
CA VAL A 31 -6.24 -1.10 3.77
C VAL A 31 -7.12 -1.16 2.54
N ASP A 32 -7.61 0.00 2.11
CA ASP A 32 -8.35 0.13 0.88
C ASP A 32 -7.41 0.11 -0.33
N ARG A 33 -7.77 -0.69 -1.34
CA ARG A 33 -6.91 -0.98 -2.50
C ARG A 33 -7.41 -0.19 -3.71
N GLY A 34 -6.74 0.93 -4.01
CA GLY A 34 -6.90 1.64 -5.27
C GLY A 34 -6.08 1.03 -6.41
N VAL A 35 -6.49 1.27 -7.66
CA VAL A 35 -5.71 0.96 -8.87
C VAL A 35 -4.94 2.20 -9.31
N LEU A 36 -3.69 2.02 -9.75
CA LEU A 36 -2.81 3.09 -10.23
C LEU A 36 -2.91 3.26 -11.74
N ASP A 37 -3.16 4.49 -12.19
CA ASP A 37 -2.85 4.92 -13.55
C ASP A 37 -1.47 5.59 -13.63
N HIS A 38 -0.94 5.67 -14.85
CA HIS A 38 0.41 6.20 -15.09
C HIS A 38 0.51 7.69 -14.69
N ASN A 39 1.59 8.06 -13.99
CA ASN A 39 1.87 9.42 -13.52
C ASN A 39 0.88 10.01 -12.50
N GLU A 40 -0.02 9.22 -11.93
CA GLU A 40 -0.91 9.69 -10.88
C GLU A 40 -0.37 9.39 -9.48
N ALA A 41 -0.46 10.38 -8.59
CA ALA A 41 -0.29 10.14 -7.17
C ALA A 41 -1.53 9.40 -6.66
N PHE A 42 -1.35 8.43 -5.78
CA PHE A 42 -2.47 7.68 -5.22
C PHE A 42 -2.64 7.93 -3.73
N LEU A 43 -3.90 7.91 -3.32
CA LEU A 43 -4.28 7.98 -1.93
C LEU A 43 -4.63 6.57 -1.46
N MET A 44 -4.01 6.15 -0.36
CA MET A 44 -4.31 4.90 0.32
C MET A 44 -4.95 5.22 1.66
N ALA A 45 -6.12 4.65 1.90
CA ALA A 45 -6.74 4.69 3.23
C ALA A 45 -6.30 3.47 4.03
N VAL A 46 -5.67 3.71 5.18
CA VAL A 46 -5.43 2.68 6.20
C VAL A 46 -6.38 2.98 7.34
N SER A 47 -7.26 2.03 7.66
CA SER A 47 -8.15 2.13 8.81
C SER A 47 -7.65 1.26 9.96
N CYS A 48 -7.99 1.68 11.17
CA CYS A 48 -7.62 1.01 12.41
C CYS A 48 -8.88 0.82 13.25
N ASP A 49 -9.30 -0.43 13.44
CA ASP A 49 -10.44 -0.76 14.30
C ASP A 49 -10.09 -0.52 15.77
N SER A 50 -11.12 -0.25 16.59
CA SER A 50 -10.93 -0.06 18.03
C SER A 50 -10.41 -1.33 18.70
N PHE A 51 -9.44 -1.18 19.59
CA PHE A 51 -8.81 -2.30 20.30
C PHE A 51 -8.28 -1.84 21.67
N GLN A 52 -7.86 -2.76 22.54
CA GLN A 52 -7.35 -2.42 23.88
C GLN A 52 -5.82 -2.28 23.86
N PHE A 53 -5.32 -1.05 23.71
CA PHE A 53 -3.90 -0.72 23.52
C PHE A 53 -2.93 -1.25 24.60
N GLY A 54 -3.41 -1.57 25.80
CA GLY A 54 -2.58 -2.11 26.89
C GLY A 54 -2.65 -3.64 27.07
N GLN A 55 -3.51 -4.33 26.33
CA GLN A 55 -3.72 -5.78 26.46
C GLN A 55 -3.24 -6.57 25.24
N GLU A 56 -2.91 -5.87 24.15
CA GLU A 56 -2.53 -6.47 22.88
C GLU A 56 -1.11 -6.06 22.52
N ASP A 57 -0.37 -6.93 21.82
CA ASP A 57 0.90 -6.54 21.22
C ASP A 57 0.66 -5.52 20.10
N THR A 58 1.38 -4.41 20.17
CA THR A 58 1.33 -3.30 19.19
C THR A 58 2.69 -3.04 18.57
N ASN A 59 3.78 -3.64 19.10
CA ASN A 59 5.14 -3.36 18.66
C ASN A 59 5.44 -3.92 17.26
N ASN A 60 4.67 -4.92 16.84
CA ASN A 60 4.88 -5.65 15.59
C ASN A 60 3.83 -5.33 14.51
N ASP A 61 3.00 -4.31 14.73
CA ASP A 61 2.05 -3.86 13.71
C ASP A 61 2.80 -3.18 12.56
N ARG A 62 2.59 -3.70 11.35
CA ARG A 62 3.25 -3.20 10.14
C ARG A 62 2.30 -3.31 8.95
N SER A 63 2.30 -2.28 8.11
CA SER A 63 1.79 -2.34 6.76
C SER A 63 2.96 -2.29 5.78
N THR A 64 2.98 -3.23 4.82
CA THR A 64 4.01 -3.32 3.79
C THR A 64 3.36 -3.11 2.43
N ILE A 65 3.93 -2.20 1.66
CA ILE A 65 3.56 -1.98 0.26
C ILE A 65 4.66 -2.62 -0.58
N GLU A 66 4.29 -3.61 -1.36
CA GLU A 66 5.14 -4.24 -2.36
C GLU A 66 4.65 -3.81 -3.74
N TRP A 67 5.58 -3.60 -4.67
CA TRP A 67 5.24 -3.22 -6.02
C TRP A 67 6.14 -3.84 -7.08
N THR A 68 5.59 -3.93 -8.28
CA THR A 68 6.25 -4.45 -9.49
C THR A 68 5.79 -3.63 -10.70
N ASN A 69 6.61 -3.56 -11.75
CA ASN A 69 6.18 -2.95 -13.00
C ASN A 69 5.16 -3.86 -13.68
N THR A 70 4.05 -3.30 -14.18
CA THR A 70 3.14 -4.06 -15.05
C THR A 70 3.84 -4.41 -16.37
N PRO A 71 3.62 -5.62 -16.92
CA PRO A 71 3.96 -5.90 -18.32
C PRO A 71 3.32 -4.88 -19.27
N ASP A 72 3.96 -4.59 -20.41
CA ASP A 72 3.53 -3.52 -21.33
C ASP A 72 2.08 -3.69 -21.82
N ASP A 73 1.62 -4.93 -22.01
CA ASP A 73 0.26 -5.27 -22.51
C ASP A 73 -0.71 -5.73 -21.41
N ALA A 74 -0.41 -5.40 -20.15
CA ALA A 74 -1.26 -5.75 -19.02
C ALA A 74 -2.59 -4.98 -19.03
N ALA A 75 -3.70 -5.71 -18.88
CA ALA A 75 -5.00 -5.12 -18.57
C ALA A 75 -4.93 -4.33 -17.24
N PRO A 76 -5.73 -3.25 -17.05
CA PRO A 76 -5.74 -2.40 -15.85
C PRO A 76 -6.42 -3.10 -14.66
N GLN A 77 -5.88 -4.25 -14.26
CA GLN A 77 -6.38 -5.07 -13.16
C GLN A 77 -5.21 -5.69 -12.41
N PHE A 78 -5.30 -5.77 -11.09
CA PHE A 78 -4.29 -6.49 -10.31
C PHE A 78 -4.33 -7.99 -10.61
N ARG A 79 -3.15 -8.59 -10.85
CA ARG A 79 -2.98 -10.03 -10.90
C ARG A 79 -1.86 -10.44 -9.95
N ARG A 80 -2.14 -11.42 -9.08
CA ARG A 80 -1.19 -11.96 -8.09
C ARG A 80 0.07 -12.60 -8.70
N VAL A 81 0.04 -12.93 -10.00
CA VAL A 81 1.15 -13.55 -10.72
C VAL A 81 2.25 -12.56 -11.13
N TRP A 82 2.03 -11.27 -10.85
CA TRP A 82 2.93 -10.17 -11.17
C TRP A 82 3.70 -9.70 -9.94
#